data_AF-C7ZQ26-F1
#
_entry.id   AF-C7ZQ26-F1
#
_cell.length_a   1.000
_cell.length_b   1.000
_cell.length_c   1.000
_cell.angle_alpha   90.00
_cell.angle_beta   90.00
_cell.angle_gamma   90.00
#
_symmetry.space_group_name_H-M   'P 1'
#
loop_
_entity.id
_entity.type
_entity.pdbx_description
1 polymer ?
#
loop_
_entity_poly.entity_id
_entity_poly.type
_entity_poly.pdbx_seq_one_letter_code
_entity_poly.pdbx_strand_id
1 'polypeptide(L)'
;MLLNHFLLGALLALNSVAALPNPDADIHDVEARDDNDRHGGHQFRCPKDAYPTGNRKRPCVCRDPKEKFDKDSRKCVCKEGFKRKGHKCVCEDRRKEFRDGKCRCRDGMWEDRWGNCKCPKHKHWDDDKQKCKRGHDD
;
A
#
# COMPACT_ATOMS: atom_id res chain seq x y z
N MET A 1 77.85 21.44 30.11
CA MET A 1 76.46 21.42 30.62
C MET A 1 75.56 21.69 29.42
N LEU A 2 75.08 20.66 28.73
CA LEU A 2 73.90 19.83 29.00
C LEU A 2 72.56 20.57 28.84
N LEU A 3 71.68 19.91 28.07
CA LEU A 3 70.32 20.23 27.65
C LEU A 3 70.19 21.24 26.49
N ASN A 4 69.45 20.98 25.41
CA ASN A 4 68.78 19.76 24.96
C ASN A 4 68.31 20.05 23.53
N HIS A 5 68.47 19.07 22.65
CA HIS A 5 67.80 19.00 21.36
C HIS A 5 66.27 19.03 21.55
N PHE A 6 65.51 19.52 20.57
CA PHE A 6 64.51 18.71 19.83
C PHE A 6 63.60 19.61 18.96
N LEU A 7 63.85 19.54 17.64
CA LEU A 7 62.86 19.47 16.56
C LEU A 7 61.77 20.55 16.49
N LEU A 8 62.08 21.70 15.88
CA LEU A 8 61.10 22.49 15.14
C LEU A 8 60.96 21.87 13.74
N GLY A 9 60.22 20.75 13.69
CA GLY A 9 59.88 20.04 12.47
C GLY A 9 58.84 20.79 11.66
N ALA A 10 59.22 21.13 10.43
CA ALA A 10 58.37 21.22 9.25
C ALA A 10 57.18 22.22 9.29
N LEU A 11 57.48 23.49 8.98
CA LEU A 11 56.50 24.37 8.33
C LEU A 11 56.36 23.95 6.86
N LEU A 12 55.62 22.86 6.62
CA LEU A 12 55.19 22.43 5.30
C LEU A 12 53.96 23.24 4.88
N ALA A 13 54.11 23.87 3.72
CA ALA A 13 53.13 24.57 2.90
C ALA A 13 51.66 24.14 3.09
N LEU A 14 50.83 25.05 3.57
CA LEU A 14 49.38 25.01 3.35
C LEU A 14 49.04 25.87 2.12
N ASN A 15 49.32 25.33 0.95
CA ASN A 15 48.62 25.71 -0.28
C ASN A 15 47.86 24.47 -0.75
N SER A 16 46.61 24.34 -0.31
CA SER A 16 45.70 23.31 -0.83
C SER A 16 44.26 23.82 -0.68
N VAL A 17 43.72 24.21 -1.83
CA VAL A 17 42.32 24.43 -2.22
C VAL A 17 41.28 23.94 -1.20
N ALA A 18 40.39 24.84 -0.78
CA ALA A 18 39.12 24.46 -0.18
C ALA A 18 38.24 23.79 -1.25
N ALA A 19 38.44 22.51 -1.49
CA ALA A 19 37.47 21.67 -2.18
C ALA A 19 36.48 21.19 -1.12
N LEU A 20 35.36 21.90 -0.99
CA LEU A 20 34.16 21.36 -0.36
C LEU A 20 33.81 20.06 -1.09
N PRO A 21 33.74 18.88 -0.43
CA PRO A 21 32.99 17.80 -1.04
C PRO A 21 31.54 18.30 -1.13
N ASN A 22 31.06 18.45 -2.36
CA ASN A 22 29.64 18.53 -2.66
C ASN A 22 29.08 17.11 -2.44
N PRO A 23 28.33 16.81 -1.36
CA PRO A 23 27.46 15.66 -1.40
C PRO A 23 26.31 16.03 -2.35
N ASP A 24 26.49 15.66 -3.61
CA ASP A 24 25.39 15.54 -4.56
C ASP A 24 24.27 14.76 -3.88
N ALA A 25 23.09 15.36 -3.91
CA ALA A 25 21.89 14.86 -3.29
C ALA A 25 21.50 13.52 -3.94
N ASP A 26 21.87 12.42 -3.30
CA ASP A 26 21.20 11.14 -3.52
C ASP A 26 20.13 10.96 -2.44
N ILE A 27 18.97 11.57 -2.70
CA ILE A 27 17.76 11.46 -1.88
C ILE A 27 17.00 10.21 -2.35
N HIS A 28 17.61 9.05 -2.22
CA HIS A 28 16.92 7.78 -2.41
C HIS A 28 16.75 7.08 -1.06
N ASP A 29 15.48 7.09 -0.63
CA ASP A 29 14.86 6.23 0.37
C ASP A 29 15.25 6.39 1.85
N VAL A 30 15.08 7.62 2.36
CA VAL A 30 14.69 7.77 3.77
C VAL A 30 13.23 7.36 3.89
N GLU A 31 12.96 6.05 4.04
CA GLU A 31 11.67 5.59 4.55
C GLU A 31 11.44 6.26 5.91
N ALA A 32 10.47 7.18 5.95
CA ALA A 32 10.10 7.88 7.16
C ALA A 32 9.72 6.86 8.24
N ARG A 33 10.47 6.94 9.34
CA ARG A 33 10.37 6.22 10.60
C ARG A 33 8.91 5.97 11.03
N ASP A 34 8.62 4.72 11.41
CA ASP A 34 7.43 4.34 12.17
C ASP A 34 7.59 4.82 13.61
N ASP A 35 7.38 6.12 13.83
CA ASP A 35 7.34 6.70 15.16
C ASP A 35 5.94 6.46 15.74
N ASN A 36 5.82 5.36 16.48
CA ASN A 36 4.82 5.20 17.53
C ASN A 36 5.12 6.21 18.66
N ASP A 37 5.04 7.50 18.34
CA ASP A 37 5.28 8.62 19.26
C ASP A 37 4.14 8.74 20.26
N ARG A 38 4.32 7.96 21.31
CA ARG A 38 3.91 8.24 22.67
C ARG A 38 4.50 9.60 23.07
N HIS A 39 3.70 10.67 22.99
CA HIS A 39 3.54 11.77 23.97
C HIS A 39 2.99 13.04 23.29
N GLY A 40 1.84 13.54 23.77
CA GLY A 40 1.45 14.95 23.60
C GLY A 40 0.48 15.28 22.45
N GLY A 41 -0.81 15.07 22.68
CA GLY A 41 -1.89 15.56 21.81
C GLY A 41 -2.42 14.52 20.83
N HIS A 42 -3.60 13.96 21.13
CA HIS A 42 -4.26 12.91 20.33
C HIS A 42 -4.77 13.42 18.96
N GLN A 43 -3.86 13.84 18.07
CA GLN A 43 -4.22 13.98 16.66
C GLN A 43 -4.23 12.59 16.06
N PHE A 44 -5.42 11.99 16.01
CA PHE A 44 -5.64 10.72 15.35
C PHE A 44 -5.24 10.85 13.86
N ARG A 45 -4.04 10.36 13.51
CA ARG A 45 -3.55 10.37 12.12
C ARG A 45 -4.00 9.11 11.40
N CYS A 46 -4.66 9.32 10.26
CA CYS A 46 -5.01 8.25 9.35
C CYS A 46 -3.79 7.75 8.58
N PRO A 47 -3.77 6.46 8.20
CA PRO A 47 -2.75 5.93 7.30
C PRO A 47 -2.83 6.62 5.92
N LYS A 48 -1.76 6.53 5.13
CA LYS A 48 -1.60 7.23 3.84
C LYS A 48 -2.76 6.93 2.86
N ASP A 49 -3.28 5.71 2.90
CA ASP A 49 -4.39 5.20 2.10
C ASP A 49 -5.78 5.55 2.65
N ALA A 50 -5.87 6.40 3.67
CA ALA A 50 -7.11 6.92 4.22
C ALA A 50 -7.11 8.46 4.32
N TYR A 51 -8.30 9.02 4.49
CA TYR A 51 -8.49 10.43 4.83
C TYR A 51 -9.25 10.57 6.16
N PRO A 52 -8.92 11.60 6.97
CA PRO A 52 -9.64 11.88 8.19
C PRO A 52 -11.04 12.43 7.88
N THR A 53 -12.03 12.09 8.69
CA THR A 53 -13.43 12.53 8.48
C THR A 53 -13.91 13.61 9.43
N GLY A 54 -13.12 13.94 10.46
CA GLY A 54 -13.57 14.77 11.59
C GLY A 54 -14.59 14.07 12.52
N ASN A 55 -15.04 12.86 12.19
CA ASN A 55 -16.00 12.11 12.99
C ASN A 55 -15.27 11.21 14.00
N ARG A 56 -15.46 11.46 15.30
CA ARG A 56 -14.83 10.66 16.37
C ARG A 56 -15.15 9.15 16.30
N LYS A 57 -16.32 8.76 15.79
CA LYS A 57 -16.73 7.35 15.68
C LYS A 57 -16.08 6.64 14.49
N ARG A 58 -15.93 7.35 13.37
CA ARG A 58 -15.35 6.86 12.11
C ARG A 58 -14.22 7.77 11.64
N PRO A 59 -13.12 7.84 12.41
CA PRO A 59 -12.16 8.92 12.25
C PRO A 59 -11.32 8.83 10.97
N CYS A 60 -11.21 7.63 10.37
CA CYS A 60 -10.65 7.43 9.03
C CYS A 60 -11.64 6.78 8.07
N VAL A 61 -11.54 7.16 6.80
CA VAL A 61 -12.15 6.43 5.68
C VAL A 61 -11.08 6.10 4.65
N CYS A 62 -11.03 4.83 4.25
CA CYS A 62 -10.10 4.34 3.24
C CYS A 62 -10.43 4.92 1.86
N ARG A 63 -9.40 5.20 1.08
CA ARG A 63 -9.52 5.74 -0.28
C ARG A 63 -10.07 4.69 -1.24
N ASP A 64 -9.67 3.43 -1.11
CA ASP A 64 -10.27 2.36 -1.90
C ASP A 64 -11.67 2.03 -1.34
N PRO A 65 -12.76 2.14 -2.13
CA PRO A 65 -14.10 1.80 -1.68
C PRO A 65 -14.27 0.30 -1.34
N LYS A 66 -13.31 -0.56 -1.68
CA LYS A 66 -13.26 -1.99 -1.36
C LYS A 66 -12.55 -2.28 -0.03
N GLU A 67 -12.11 -1.23 0.67
CA GLU A 67 -11.43 -1.33 1.96
C GLU A 67 -12.23 -0.72 3.11
N LYS A 68 -11.98 -1.21 4.32
CA LYS A 68 -12.45 -0.63 5.58
C LYS A 68 -11.25 -0.30 6.46
N PHE A 69 -11.37 0.76 7.25
CA PHE A 69 -10.36 1.09 8.24
C PHE A 69 -10.46 0.13 9.41
N ASP A 70 -9.40 -0.61 9.67
CA ASP A 70 -9.25 -1.50 10.80
C ASP A 70 -8.58 -0.76 11.95
N LYS A 71 -9.28 -0.65 13.09
CA LYS A 71 -8.81 0.15 14.23
C LYS A 71 -7.64 -0.51 14.96
N ASP A 72 -7.61 -1.83 14.99
CA ASP A 72 -6.63 -2.60 15.75
C ASP A 72 -5.27 -2.59 15.05
N SER A 73 -5.26 -2.84 13.73
CA SER A 73 -4.05 -2.76 12.90
C SER A 73 -3.72 -1.35 12.42
N ARG A 74 -4.62 -0.39 12.62
CA ARG A 74 -4.54 1.01 12.13
C ARG A 74 -4.28 1.12 10.63
N LYS A 75 -4.79 0.18 9.83
CA LYS A 75 -4.58 0.09 8.36
C LYS A 75 -5.91 -0.02 7.62
N CYS A 76 -5.88 0.25 6.32
CA CYS A 76 -7.00 -0.12 5.45
C CYS A 76 -6.87 -1.59 5.03
N VAL A 77 -7.92 -2.35 5.32
CA VAL A 77 -8.01 -3.78 5.01
C VAL A 77 -9.17 -4.03 4.06
N CYS A 78 -9.06 -5.08 3.23
CA CYS A 78 -10.16 -5.43 2.33
C CYS A 78 -11.45 -5.71 3.12
N LYS A 79 -12.57 -5.23 2.60
CA LYS A 79 -13.90 -5.57 3.13
C LYS A 79 -14.16 -7.07 2.94
N GLU A 80 -15.13 -7.59 3.68
CA GLU A 80 -15.62 -8.95 3.46
C GLU A 80 -16.09 -9.15 2.01
N GLY A 81 -15.80 -10.32 1.44
CA GLY A 81 -16.02 -10.62 0.02
C GLY A 81 -14.93 -10.11 -0.93
N PHE A 82 -13.89 -9.46 -0.38
CA PHE A 82 -12.71 -9.02 -1.13
C PHE A 82 -11.43 -9.62 -0.55
N LYS A 83 -10.50 -9.99 -1.42
CA LYS A 83 -9.14 -10.43 -1.08
C LYS A 83 -8.08 -9.47 -1.60
N ARG A 84 -6.94 -9.45 -0.94
CA ARG A 84 -5.76 -8.68 -1.38
C ARG A 84 -5.10 -9.37 -2.58
N LYS A 85 -4.91 -8.64 -3.68
CA LYS A 85 -4.11 -9.06 -4.84
C LYS A 85 -3.14 -7.93 -5.19
N GLY A 86 -1.86 -8.12 -4.87
CA GLY A 86 -0.89 -7.02 -4.87
C GLY A 86 -1.33 -5.91 -3.92
N HIS A 87 -1.34 -4.66 -4.38
CA HIS A 87 -1.77 -3.50 -3.57
C HIS A 87 -3.28 -3.22 -3.63
N LYS A 88 -4.09 -4.04 -4.32
CA LYS A 88 -5.52 -3.79 -4.53
C LYS A 88 -6.38 -4.86 -3.87
N CYS A 89 -7.58 -4.48 -3.45
CA CYS A 89 -8.63 -5.45 -3.10
C CYS A 89 -9.39 -5.87 -4.36
N VAL A 90 -9.65 -7.16 -4.52
CA VAL A 90 -10.44 -7.72 -5.63
C VAL A 90 -11.51 -8.64 -5.08
N CYS A 91 -12.62 -8.83 -5.80
CA CYS A 91 -13.64 -9.81 -5.38
C CYS A 91 -13.01 -11.19 -5.18
N GLU A 92 -13.38 -11.86 -4.08
CA GLU A 92 -12.88 -13.19 -3.77
C GLU A 92 -13.25 -14.20 -4.86
N ASP A 93 -14.52 -14.17 -5.26
CA ASP A 93 -15.05 -14.89 -6.40
C ASP A 93 -14.68 -14.20 -7.72
N ARG A 94 -13.92 -14.89 -8.58
CA ARG A 94 -13.48 -14.38 -9.90
C ARG A 94 -14.65 -14.18 -10.87
N ARG A 95 -15.79 -14.82 -10.64
CA ARG A 95 -17.04 -14.63 -11.41
C ARG A 95 -17.79 -13.36 -11.02
N LYS A 96 -17.37 -12.72 -9.93
CA LYS A 96 -17.86 -11.42 -9.51
C LYS A 96 -16.88 -10.31 -9.87
N GLU A 97 -17.42 -9.12 -10.02
CA GLU A 97 -16.66 -7.89 -10.19
C GLU A 97 -17.30 -6.75 -9.40
N PHE A 98 -16.52 -5.71 -9.14
CA PHE A 98 -16.98 -4.59 -8.33
C PHE A 98 -17.88 -3.67 -9.15
N ARG A 99 -19.18 -3.64 -8.83
CA ARG A 99 -20.19 -2.76 -9.41
C ARG A 99 -21.14 -2.29 -8.32
N ASP A 100 -21.57 -1.03 -8.38
CA ASP A 100 -22.48 -0.41 -7.40
C ASP A 100 -22.02 -0.54 -5.94
N GLY A 101 -20.71 -0.42 -5.69
CA GLY A 101 -20.17 -0.49 -4.33
C GLY A 101 -20.05 -1.90 -3.73
N LYS A 102 -20.36 -2.96 -4.49
CA LYS A 102 -20.25 -4.36 -4.03
C LYS A 102 -19.78 -5.32 -5.12
N CYS A 103 -19.43 -6.54 -4.76
CA CYS A 103 -19.16 -7.61 -5.72
C CYS A 103 -20.48 -8.15 -6.28
N ARG A 104 -20.64 -8.12 -7.61
CA ARG A 104 -21.78 -8.67 -8.35
C ARG A 104 -21.31 -9.63 -9.41
N CYS A 105 -22.15 -10.58 -9.79
CA CYS A 105 -21.85 -11.46 -10.92
C CYS A 105 -21.56 -10.65 -12.19
N ARG A 106 -20.56 -11.10 -12.94
CA ARG A 106 -20.20 -10.51 -14.23
C ARG A 106 -21.33 -10.64 -15.25
N ASP A 107 -21.23 -9.83 -16.30
CA ASP A 107 -22.24 -9.79 -17.35
C ASP A 107 -22.49 -11.18 -17.97
N GLY A 108 -23.77 -11.45 -18.24
CA GLY A 108 -24.22 -12.72 -18.80
C GLY A 108 -24.33 -13.84 -17.77
N MET A 109 -24.18 -13.56 -16.48
CA MET A 109 -24.44 -14.48 -15.37
C MET A 109 -25.63 -13.99 -14.54
N TRP A 110 -26.24 -14.89 -13.77
CA TRP A 110 -27.16 -14.52 -12.69
C TRP A 110 -26.67 -15.10 -11.37
N GLU A 111 -27.10 -14.48 -10.29
CA GLU A 111 -26.87 -14.95 -8.93
C GLU A 111 -27.99 -15.91 -8.53
N ASP A 112 -27.64 -17.08 -8.01
CA ASP A 112 -28.63 -18.00 -7.44
C ASP A 112 -29.03 -17.59 -6.01
N ARG A 113 -29.96 -18.33 -5.41
CA ARG A 113 -30.47 -18.07 -4.04
C ARG A 113 -29.41 -18.15 -2.94
N TRP A 114 -28.23 -18.69 -3.22
CA TRP A 114 -27.11 -18.81 -2.28
C TRP A 114 -26.00 -17.80 -2.58
N GLY A 115 -26.19 -16.91 -3.54
CA GLY A 115 -25.20 -15.91 -3.89
C GLY A 115 -24.13 -16.40 -4.88
N ASN A 116 -24.29 -17.57 -5.50
CA ASN A 116 -23.32 -18.07 -6.48
C ASN A 116 -23.66 -17.61 -7.90
N CYS A 117 -22.65 -17.22 -8.67
CA CYS A 117 -22.84 -16.85 -10.07
C CYS A 117 -22.96 -18.08 -10.97
N LYS A 118 -24.03 -18.13 -11.77
CA LYS A 118 -24.33 -19.20 -12.72
C LYS A 118 -24.30 -18.69 -14.16
N CYS A 119 -23.76 -19.51 -15.05
CA CYS A 119 -23.83 -19.28 -16.49
C CYS A 119 -25.18 -19.77 -17.05
N PRO A 120 -25.64 -19.18 -18.18
CA PRO A 120 -26.79 -19.66 -18.97
C PRO A 120 -26.72 -21.15 -19.27
N LYS A 121 -27.90 -21.77 -19.49
CA LYS A 121 -27.97 -23.16 -19.93
C LYS A 121 -27.05 -23.37 -21.14
N HIS A 122 -26.35 -24.51 -21.16
CA HIS A 122 -25.37 -24.90 -22.18
C HIS A 122 -24.14 -23.96 -22.29
N LYS A 123 -23.90 -23.13 -21.28
CA LYS A 123 -22.67 -22.34 -21.15
C LYS A 123 -21.92 -22.72 -19.88
N HIS A 124 -20.60 -22.62 -19.95
CA HIS A 124 -19.71 -22.80 -18.82
C HIS A 124 -18.79 -21.59 -18.65
N TRP A 125 -18.27 -21.43 -17.44
CA TRP A 125 -17.35 -20.35 -17.11
C TRP A 125 -15.97 -20.64 -17.69
N ASP A 126 -15.43 -19.69 -18.46
CA ASP A 126 -14.04 -19.68 -18.90
C ASP A 126 -13.25 -18.77 -17.96
N ASP A 127 -12.35 -19.34 -17.15
CA ASP A 127 -11.54 -18.59 -16.20
C ASP A 127 -10.53 -17.65 -16.85
N ASP A 128 -10.00 -18.02 -18.03
CA ASP A 128 -9.00 -17.22 -18.75
C ASP A 128 -9.65 -15.99 -19.38
N LYS A 129 -10.80 -16.19 -20.04
CA LYS A 129 -11.58 -15.13 -20.69
C LYS A 129 -12.52 -14.40 -19.73
N GLN A 130 -12.66 -14.89 -18.50
CA GLN A 130 -13.55 -14.39 -17.45
C GLN A 130 -14.97 -14.14 -17.97
N LYS A 131 -15.53 -15.10 -18.71
CA LYS A 131 -16.89 -15.01 -19.27
C LYS A 131 -17.50 -16.38 -19.50
N CYS A 132 -18.82 -16.44 -19.61
CA CYS A 132 -19.52 -17.66 -20.01
C CYS A 132 -19.35 -17.91 -21.52
N LYS A 133 -18.88 -19.09 -21.90
CA LYS A 133 -18.79 -19.55 -23.31
C LYS A 133 -19.67 -20.79 -23.52
N ARG A 134 -20.07 -21.05 -24.78
CA ARG A 134 -20.75 -22.32 -25.10
C ARG A 134 -19.80 -23.49 -24.83
N GLY A 135 -20.34 -24.59 -24.30
CA GLY A 135 -19.65 -25.88 -24.35
C GLY A 135 -19.37 -26.26 -25.79
N HIS A 136 -18.22 -26.88 -26.04
CA HIS A 136 -18.20 -27.95 -27.03
C HIS A 136 -18.78 -29.14 -26.28
N ASP A 137 -19.96 -29.60 -26.68
CA ASP A 137 -20.42 -30.92 -26.29
C ASP A 137 -19.49 -31.88 -27.06
N ASP A 138 -18.56 -32.53 -26.36
CA ASP A 138 -17.72 -33.61 -26.91
C ASP A 138 -18.56 -34.87 -27.13
#